data_AF-A0A9E5XT47-F1
#
_entry.id   AF-A0A9E5XT47-F1
#
_cell.length_a   1.000
_cell.length_b   1.000
_cell.length_c   1.000
_cell.angle_alpha   90.00
_cell.angle_beta   90.00
_cell.angle_gamma   90.00
#
_symmetry.space_group_name_H-M   'P 1'
#
loop_
_entity.id
_entity.type
_entity.pdbx_description
1 polymer ?
#
loop_
_entity_poly.entity_id
_entity_poly.type
_entity_poly.pdbx_seq_one_letter_code
_entity_poly.pdbx_strand_id
1 'polypeptide(L)'
;MKKYGKYIPLLLALVLLVAGRQWRADMTRDKRFTLSEASLRVTDRVKKPLEIKVYLKGDFPSYFRKLAEETRTLLEQFRVENPGIHYYFVNPI
;
A
#
# COMPACT_ATOMS: atom_id res chain seq x y z
N MET A 1 -30.82 -30.76 7.56
CA MET A 1 -29.66 -29.88 7.90
C MET A 1 -28.30 -30.35 7.36
N LYS A 2 -28.13 -31.57 6.81
CA LYS A 2 -26.82 -32.08 6.32
C LYS A 2 -26.41 -31.68 4.88
N LYS A 3 -27.29 -31.00 4.11
CA LYS A 3 -27.12 -30.81 2.66
C LYS A 3 -25.96 -29.88 2.26
N TYR A 4 -25.54 -28.99 3.16
CA TYR A 4 -24.48 -28.00 2.90
C TYR A 4 -23.16 -28.27 3.62
N GLY A 5 -23.07 -29.32 4.44
CA GLY A 5 -21.88 -29.64 5.24
C GLY A 5 -20.62 -29.83 4.39
N LYS A 6 -20.77 -30.33 3.16
CA LYS A 6 -19.68 -30.52 2.20
C LYS A 6 -19.06 -29.21 1.66
N TYR A 7 -19.78 -28.09 1.73
CA TYR A 7 -19.26 -26.79 1.27
C TYR A 7 -18.55 -26.01 2.39
N ILE A 8 -18.71 -26.41 3.65
CA ILE A 8 -18.03 -25.80 4.79
C ILE A 8 -16.49 -25.81 4.63
N PRO A 9 -15.83 -26.95 4.30
CA PRO A 9 -14.38 -26.95 4.12
C PRO A 9 -13.93 -26.12 2.90
N LEU A 10 -14.73 -26.09 1.83
CA LEU A 10 -14.45 -25.26 0.65
C LEU A 10 -14.51 -23.76 1.00
N LEU A 11 -15.54 -23.35 1.75
CA LEU A 11 -15.72 -21.97 2.19
C LEU A 11 -14.62 -21.57 3.17
N LEU A 12 -14.22 -22.47 4.08
CA LEU A 12 -13.09 -22.25 5.00
C LEU A 12 -11.77 -22.08 4.24
N ALA A 13 -11.50 -22.90 3.22
CA ALA A 13 -10.31 -22.78 2.39
C ALA A 13 -10.27 -21.43 1.63
N LEU A 14 -11.42 -20.99 1.11
CA LEU A 14 -11.53 -19.68 0.45
C LEU A 14 -11.25 -18.53 1.43
N VAL A 15 -11.83 -18.58 2.63
CA VAL A 15 -11.60 -17.56 3.67
C VAL A 15 -10.13 -17.50 4.04
N LEU A 16 -9.47 -18.65 4.26
CA LEU A 16 -8.04 -18.70 4.58
C LEU A 16 -7.16 -18.14 3.46
N LEU A 17 -7.53 -18.39 2.20
CA LEU A 17 -6.79 -17.91 1.03
C LEU A 17 -6.87 -16.37 0.87
N VAL A 18 -7.99 -15.77 1.28
CA VAL A 18 -8.19 -14.32 1.20
C VAL A 18 -7.68 -13.60 2.45
N ALA A 19 -7.81 -14.20 3.63
CA ALA A 19 -7.48 -13.57 4.92
C ALA A 19 -6.01 -13.13 5.05
N GLY A 20 -5.08 -13.80 4.36
CA GLY A 20 -3.65 -13.45 4.38
C GLY A 20 -3.25 -12.34 3.41
N ARG A 21 -4.15 -11.84 2.56
CA ARG A 21 -3.82 -10.90 1.49
C ARG A 21 -4.50 -9.56 1.75
N GLN A 22 -3.74 -8.46 1.76
CA GLN A 22 -4.34 -7.12 1.81
C GLN A 22 -4.82 -6.74 0.41
N TRP A 23 -6.12 -6.93 0.15
CA TRP A 23 -6.74 -6.48 -1.09
C TRP A 23 -7.06 -4.99 -0.98
N ARG A 24 -6.44 -4.17 -1.84
CA ARG A 24 -6.76 -2.74 -1.99
C ARG A 24 -7.22 -2.50 -3.41
N ALA A 25 -8.43 -1.94 -3.56
CA ALA A 25 -8.96 -1.51 -4.84
C ALA A 25 -9.16 0.00 -4.80
N ASP A 26 -8.69 0.70 -5.82
CA ASP A 26 -8.96 2.13 -5.98
C ASP A 26 -10.32 2.31 -6.65
N MET A 27 -11.27 2.86 -5.88
CA MET A 27 -12.64 3.13 -6.31
C MET A 27 -12.84 4.56 -6.84
N THR A 28 -11.76 5.34 -6.95
CA THR A 28 -11.84 6.70 -7.49
C THR A 28 -12.01 6.67 -9.00
N ARG A 29 -12.86 7.58 -9.51
CA ARG A 29 -13.21 7.66 -10.94
C ARG A 29 -11.99 7.85 -11.84
N ASP A 30 -11.03 8.60 -11.34
CA ASP A 30 -9.79 8.99 -12.01
C ASP A 30 -8.55 8.34 -11.40
N LYS A 31 -8.73 7.30 -10.59
CA LYS A 31 -7.63 6.42 -10.15
C LYS A 31 -6.50 7.14 -9.39
N ARG A 32 -6.84 8.19 -8.62
CA ARG A 32 -5.88 9.04 -7.89
C ARG A 32 -5.05 8.31 -6.85
N PHE A 33 -5.46 7.10 -6.45
CA PHE A 33 -4.75 6.27 -5.48
C PHE A 33 -4.04 5.07 -6.13
N THR A 34 -3.86 5.08 -7.46
CA THR A 34 -3.02 4.13 -8.19
C THR A 34 -1.95 4.86 -8.99
N LEU A 35 -0.82 4.20 -9.17
CA LEU A 35 0.29 4.74 -9.95
C LEU A 35 -0.08 4.81 -11.43
N SER A 36 0.32 5.90 -12.07
CA SER A 36 0.26 6.00 -13.54
C SER A 36 1.12 4.91 -14.20
N GLU A 37 0.81 4.54 -15.44
CA GLU A 37 1.65 3.59 -16.19
C GLU A 37 3.10 4.06 -16.31
N ALA A 38 3.34 5.36 -16.43
CA ALA A 38 4.68 5.92 -16.46
C ALA A 38 5.41 5.68 -15.12
N SER A 39 4.72 5.91 -14.00
CA SER A 39 5.25 5.66 -12.66
C SER A 39 5.52 4.18 -12.42
N LEU A 40 4.63 3.29 -12.86
CA LEU A 40 4.84 1.83 -12.79
C LEU A 40 6.12 1.41 -13.51
N ARG A 41 6.32 1.87 -14.76
CA ARG A 41 7.53 1.57 -15.53
C ARG A 41 8.82 2.06 -14.87
N VAL A 42 8.77 3.16 -14.12
CA VAL A 42 9.94 3.65 -13.36
C VAL A 42 10.16 2.80 -12.11
N THR A 43 9.08 2.45 -11.42
CA THR A 43 9.07 1.63 -10.20
C THR A 43 9.64 0.23 -10.46
N ASP A 44 9.30 -0.38 -11.60
CA ASP A 44 9.78 -1.70 -12.02
C ASP A 44 11.29 -1.75 -12.31
N ARG A 45 11.90 -0.59 -12.59
CA ARG A 45 13.35 -0.49 -12.84
C ARG A 45 14.17 -0.50 -11.55
N VAL A 46 13.55 -0.30 -10.39
CA VAL A 46 14.22 -0.38 -9.09
C VAL A 46 14.49 -1.85 -8.77
N LYS A 47 15.69 -2.32 -9.13
CA LYS A 47 16.13 -3.73 -8.95
C LYS A 47 16.86 -4.00 -7.64
N LYS A 48 17.38 -2.96 -7.00
CA LYS A 48 18.06 -3.04 -5.69
C LYS A 48 17.17 -2.44 -4.62
N PRO A 49 17.29 -2.85 -3.35
CA PRO A 49 16.58 -2.21 -2.26
C PRO A 49 16.80 -0.70 -2.27
N LEU A 50 15.71 0.06 -2.28
CA LEU A 50 15.71 1.52 -2.24
C LEU A 50 15.15 1.98 -0.91
N GLU A 51 15.92 2.78 -0.19
CA GLU A 51 15.48 3.37 1.07
C GLU A 51 15.21 4.87 0.92
N ILE A 52 14.07 5.31 1.45
CA ILE A 52 13.63 6.71 1.39
C ILE A 52 13.41 7.22 2.82
N LYS A 53 14.24 8.16 3.26
CA LYS A 53 14.04 8.88 4.53
C LYS A 53 13.17 10.12 4.32
N VAL A 54 12.04 10.21 5.02
CA VAL A 54 11.14 11.36 4.94
C VAL A 54 11.17 12.13 6.25
N TYR A 55 11.65 13.37 6.22
CA TYR A 55 11.76 14.24 7.40
C TYR A 55 10.47 15.04 7.66
N LEU A 56 9.33 14.34 7.63
CA LEU A 56 8.00 14.91 7.88
C LEU A 56 7.32 14.20 9.06
N LYS A 57 8.07 13.93 10.13
CA LYS A 57 7.55 13.44 11.42
C LYS A 57 7.79 14.49 12.51
N GLY A 58 6.79 14.78 13.33
CA GLY A 58 6.88 15.79 14.39
C GLY A 58 5.57 16.58 14.54
N ASP A 59 5.58 17.58 15.41
CA ASP A 59 4.47 18.52 15.55
C ASP A 59 4.60 19.63 14.52
N PHE A 60 3.86 19.51 13.41
CA PHE A 60 3.89 20.49 12.33
C PHE A 60 2.58 21.26 12.19
N PRO A 61 2.64 22.49 11.63
CA PRO A 61 1.45 23.20 11.16
C PRO A 61 0.58 22.32 10.25
N SER A 62 -0.72 22.60 10.20
CA SER A 62 -1.73 21.78 9.50
C SER A 62 -1.37 21.46 8.05
N TYR A 63 -0.78 22.40 7.31
CA TYR A 63 -0.38 22.21 5.92
C TYR A 63 0.73 21.14 5.75
N PHE A 64 1.72 21.12 6.64
CA PHE A 64 2.78 20.12 6.63
C PHE A 64 2.29 18.73 7.07
N ARG A 65 1.30 18.67 7.97
CA ARG A 65 0.63 17.41 8.30
C ARG A 65 -0.06 16.80 7.09
N LYS A 66 -0.78 17.62 6.30
CA LYS A 66 -1.39 17.15 5.05
C LYS A 66 -0.32 16.63 4.08
N LEU A 67 0.75 17.39 3.86
CA LEU A 67 1.86 16.95 3.01
C LEU A 67 2.46 15.61 3.48
N ALA A 68 2.63 15.42 4.79
CA ALA A 68 3.14 14.16 5.35
C ALA A 68 2.24 12.97 5.03
N GLU A 69 0.91 13.12 5.16
CA GLU A 69 -0.05 12.06 4.85
C GLU A 69 -0.13 11.75 3.35
N GLU A 70 -0.12 12.77 2.49
CA GLU A 70 -0.11 12.59 1.03
C GLU A 70 1.20 11.90 0.59
N THR A 71 2.33 12.32 1.16
CA THR A 71 3.65 11.69 0.89
C THR A 71 3.66 10.23 1.36
N ARG A 72 3.11 9.94 2.54
CA ARG A 72 2.99 8.57 3.05
C ARG A 72 2.14 7.72 2.12
N THR A 73 0.99 8.24 1.70
CA THR A 73 0.06 7.55 0.80
C THR A 73 0.71 7.24 -0.54
N LEU A 74 1.46 8.20 -1.10
CA LEU A 74 2.19 8.01 -2.35
C LEU A 74 3.29 6.94 -2.21
N LEU A 75 4.12 7.01 -1.16
CA LEU A 75 5.19 6.04 -0.94
C LEU A 75 4.67 4.64 -0.64
N GLU A 76 3.51 4.53 0.01
CA GLU A 76 2.80 3.27 0.17
C GLU A 76 2.44 2.65 -1.17
N GLN A 77 1.92 3.43 -2.13
CA GLN A 77 1.59 2.93 -3.47
C GLN A 77 2.84 2.38 -4.18
N PHE A 78 3.97 3.08 -4.08
CA PHE A 78 5.24 2.60 -4.62
C PHE A 78 5.71 1.29 -3.96
N ARG A 79 5.57 1.16 -2.64
CA ARG A 79 5.93 -0.06 -1.90
C ARG A 79 5.03 -1.25 -2.24
N VAL A 80 3.72 -1.01 -2.42
CA VAL A 80 2.77 -2.04 -2.82
C VAL A 80 3.16 -2.63 -4.18
N GLU A 81 3.55 -1.78 -5.14
CA GLU A 81 3.95 -2.26 -6.48
C GLU A 81 5.38 -2.81 -6.53
N ASN A 82 6.30 -2.30 -5.70
CA ASN A 82 7.64 -2.85 -5.56
C ASN A 82 8.05 -2.97 -4.08
N PRO A 83 7.96 -4.19 -3.50
CA PRO A 83 8.33 -4.43 -2.11
C PRO A 83 9.79 -4.11 -1.75
N GLY A 84 10.67 -3.93 -2.74
CA GLY A 84 12.05 -3.49 -2.53
C GLY A 84 12.19 -1.98 -2.23
N ILE A 85 11.09 -1.22 -2.28
CA ILE A 85 11.05 0.19 -1.88
C ILE A 85 10.62 0.27 -0.41
N HIS A 86 11.55 0.74 0.42
CA HIS A 86 11.31 0.96 1.84
C HIS A 86 11.34 2.45 2.14
N TYR A 87 10.44 2.91 2.99
CA TYR A 87 10.40 4.30 3.42
C TYR A 87 10.15 4.39 4.92
N TYR A 88 10.67 5.45 5.53
CA TYR A 88 10.49 5.71 6.94
C TYR A 88 10.45 7.20 7.21
N PHE A 89 9.54 7.56 8.12
CA PHE A 89 9.34 8.93 8.56
C PHE A 89 10.20 9.20 9.79
N VAL A 90 11.08 10.19 9.70
CA VAL A 90 12.07 10.55 10.71
C VAL A 90 11.72 11.90 11.29
N ASN A 91 11.81 12.02 12.62
CA ASN A 91 11.76 13.33 13.27
C ASN A 91 13.17 13.94 13.16
N PRO A 92 13.35 15.07 12.46
CA PRO A 92 14.67 15.69 12.31
C PRO A 92 15.18 16.37 13.59
N ILE A 93 14.34 16.47 14.64
CA ILE A 93 14.62 17.14 15.91
C ILE A 93 14.64 16.12 17.05
#